data_AF-A0A2L0F1U0-F1
#
_entry.id   AF-A0A2L0F1U0-F1
#
_cell.length_a   1.000
_cell.length_b   1.000
_cell.length_c   1.000
_cell.angle_alpha   90.00
_cell.angle_beta   90.00
_cell.angle_gamma   90.00
#
_symmetry.space_group_name_H-M   'P 1'
#
loop_
_entity.id
_entity.type
_entity.pdbx_description
1 polymer ?
#
loop_
_entity_poly.entity_id
_entity_poly.type
_entity_poly.pdbx_seq_one_letter_code
_entity_poly.pdbx_strand_id
1 'polypeptide(L)'
;MKPASLHEARFSGERALREQVLADEVVKRELHRASRCPGPVDAARRRSWYPPRHPMSASEPTVRPPAAPRRRMRAHVYSRPPEPVYFPEAEEVPETNRHLELRTALYLILKRELAQVATLGSDQFVYWDPTSAKKRLAPDAFVRLGVPHRTFRTWKTWLHGAPDLGVEIVSESDEGEPDWDEKLERYRAAGIREVVRFHPDDRERPIRIWDALDGDLVERAPDDPDLCACEALGLWWTVVENPLVGPMLRLARDREGRELLPTPDEAEAKAREAEAKAREAEAKAREAEAKAREANEKMAAEMAALRAELAQAKSKRRTRR
;
A
#
# COMPACT_ATOMS: atom_id res chain seq x y z
N MET A 1 -27.05 11.85 -51.66
CA MET A 1 -26.00 11.59 -50.64
C MET A 1 -24.67 11.48 -51.38
N LYS A 2 -23.74 12.43 -51.16
CA LYS A 2 -22.41 12.44 -51.78
C LYS A 2 -21.47 11.49 -51.00
N PRO A 3 -20.53 10.77 -51.66
CA PRO A 3 -19.58 9.90 -50.99
C PRO A 3 -18.43 10.73 -50.38
N ALA A 4 -18.15 10.49 -49.09
CA ALA A 4 -16.95 11.00 -48.42
C ALA A 4 -15.71 10.31 -49.00
N SER A 5 -14.71 11.11 -49.36
CA SER A 5 -13.56 10.69 -50.17
C SER A 5 -12.56 9.85 -49.36
N LEU A 6 -11.97 8.86 -50.03
CA LEU A 6 -10.85 8.01 -49.58
C LEU A 6 -9.60 8.76 -49.08
N HIS A 7 -9.57 10.10 -49.20
CA HIS A 7 -8.46 10.95 -48.80
C HIS A 7 -8.43 11.26 -47.29
N GLU A 8 -9.58 11.33 -46.62
CA GLU A 8 -9.65 11.58 -45.16
C GLU A 8 -9.24 10.36 -44.33
N ALA A 9 -9.52 9.15 -44.82
CA ALA A 9 -9.13 7.91 -44.14
C ALA A 9 -7.60 7.68 -44.14
N ARG A 10 -6.89 8.09 -45.20
CA ARG A 10 -5.43 7.98 -45.27
C ARG A 10 -4.71 8.98 -44.36
N PHE A 11 -5.23 10.19 -44.21
CA PHE A 11 -4.64 11.22 -43.34
C PHE A 11 -4.79 10.90 -41.85
N SER A 12 -5.88 10.22 -41.46
CA SER A 12 -6.11 9.76 -40.09
C SER A 12 -5.15 8.61 -39.71
N GLY A 13 -4.92 7.67 -40.64
CA GLY A 13 -4.00 6.54 -40.43
C GLY A 13 -2.53 6.97 -40.31
N GLU A 14 -2.07 7.92 -41.11
CA GLU A 14 -0.69 8.44 -41.02
C GLU A 14 -0.41 9.26 -39.76
N ARG A 15 -1.44 9.91 -39.19
CA ARG A 15 -1.33 10.58 -37.87
C ARG A 15 -1.23 9.58 -36.73
N ALA A 16 -2.06 8.54 -36.72
CA ALA A 16 -2.03 7.50 -35.69
C ALA A 16 -0.69 6.74 -35.68
N LEU A 17 -0.14 6.42 -36.85
CA LEU A 17 1.18 5.80 -36.98
C LEU A 17 2.32 6.71 -36.51
N ARG A 18 2.23 8.03 -36.72
CA ARG A 18 3.24 8.99 -36.22
C ARG A 18 3.18 9.18 -34.70
N GLU A 19 1.98 9.22 -34.11
CA GLU A 19 1.83 9.30 -32.65
C GLU A 19 2.31 8.03 -31.94
N GLN A 20 2.12 6.86 -32.55
CA GLN A 20 2.56 5.59 -31.99
C GLN A 20 4.08 5.38 -32.06
N VAL A 21 4.73 5.84 -33.14
CA VAL A 21 6.20 5.86 -33.26
C VAL A 21 6.84 6.85 -32.28
N LEU A 22 6.19 7.99 -32.02
CA LEU A 22 6.65 8.96 -31.01
C LEU A 22 6.50 8.41 -29.58
N ALA A 23 5.43 7.68 -29.28
CA ALA A 23 5.25 7.01 -27.99
C ALA A 23 6.31 5.93 -27.74
N ASP A 24 6.64 5.12 -28.77
CA ASP A 24 7.68 4.09 -28.68
C ASP A 24 9.11 4.67 -28.54
N GLU A 25 9.40 5.83 -29.13
CA GLU A 25 10.68 6.52 -28.92
C GLU A 25 10.81 7.12 -27.51
N VAL A 26 9.71 7.61 -26.92
CA VAL A 26 9.69 8.12 -25.54
C VAL A 26 9.90 6.98 -24.54
N VAL A 27 9.23 5.84 -24.73
CA VAL A 27 9.40 4.65 -23.88
C VAL A 27 10.82 4.07 -24.02
N LYS A 28 11.40 4.03 -25.23
CA LYS A 28 12.80 3.60 -25.41
C LYS A 28 13.82 4.55 -24.77
N ARG A 29 13.55 5.87 -24.75
CA ARG A 29 14.39 6.86 -24.07
C ARG A 29 14.29 6.77 -22.55
N GLU A 30 13.13 6.45 -21.98
CA GLU A 30 12.99 6.23 -20.54
C GLU A 30 13.63 4.91 -20.08
N LEU A 31 13.51 3.84 -20.87
CA LEU A 31 14.17 2.56 -20.57
C LEU A 31 15.70 2.66 -20.66
N HIS A 32 16.26 3.45 -21.59
CA HIS A 32 17.71 3.74 -21.63
C HIS A 32 18.18 4.65 -20.49
N ARG A 33 17.28 5.39 -19.83
CA ARG A 33 17.58 6.21 -18.65
C ARG A 33 17.58 5.37 -17.37
N ALA A 34 16.80 4.30 -17.33
CA ALA A 34 16.70 3.37 -16.21
C ALA A 34 17.85 2.35 -16.11
N SER A 35 18.68 2.19 -17.15
CA SER A 35 19.81 1.23 -17.16
C SER A 35 21.17 1.82 -16.79
N ARG A 36 21.24 3.04 -16.24
CA ARG A 36 22.49 3.59 -15.71
C ARG A 36 22.46 3.62 -14.19
N CYS A 37 23.20 2.71 -13.58
CA CYS A 37 23.53 2.74 -12.16
C CYS A 37 24.24 4.07 -11.82
N PRO A 38 23.80 4.84 -10.81
CA PRO A 38 24.63 5.87 -10.22
C PRO A 38 25.52 5.22 -9.15
N GLY A 39 26.84 5.32 -9.34
CA GLY A 39 27.82 5.08 -8.27
C GLY A 39 27.64 6.08 -7.11
N PRO A 40 28.34 5.86 -5.98
CA PRO A 40 28.10 6.61 -4.76
C PRO A 40 28.51 8.08 -4.94
N VAL A 41 27.57 9.00 -4.77
CA VAL A 41 27.82 10.44 -4.81
C VAL A 41 27.78 11.01 -3.40
N ASP A 42 28.84 11.76 -3.12
CA ASP A 42 29.16 12.46 -1.88
C ASP A 42 28.00 13.22 -1.24
N ALA A 43 27.79 12.92 0.05
CA ALA A 43 26.96 13.69 0.94
C ALA A 43 27.67 15.01 1.31
N ALA A 44 27.54 16.03 0.45
CA ALA A 44 27.96 17.38 0.80
C ALA A 44 27.13 18.43 0.07
N ARG A 45 25.94 18.77 0.62
CA ARG A 45 25.34 20.12 0.56
C ARG A 45 24.01 20.16 1.31
N ARG A 46 24.09 20.30 2.64
CA ARG A 46 23.01 20.94 3.42
C ARG A 46 23.46 22.37 3.70
N ARG A 47 22.79 23.34 3.09
CA ARG A 47 22.91 24.77 3.42
C ARG A 47 22.33 24.97 4.81
N SER A 48 23.21 25.09 5.80
CA SER A 48 22.88 25.50 7.16
C SER A 48 22.72 27.02 7.20
N TRP A 49 21.57 27.48 7.66
CA TRP A 49 21.31 28.85 8.08
C TRP A 49 21.96 29.11 9.44
N TYR A 50 23.09 29.83 9.47
CA TYR A 50 23.59 30.53 10.65
C TYR A 50 24.34 31.81 10.20
N PRO A 51 24.25 32.92 10.96
CA PRO A 51 24.86 34.20 10.60
C PRO A 51 26.40 34.22 10.81
N PRO A 52 27.12 35.17 10.19
CA PRO A 52 28.58 35.16 10.13
C PRO A 52 29.24 35.51 11.47
N ARG A 53 30.33 34.80 11.78
CA ARG A 53 31.19 35.05 12.94
C ARG A 53 32.12 36.25 12.68
N HIS A 54 32.19 37.17 13.64
CA HIS A 54 33.23 38.20 13.72
C HIS A 54 34.62 37.60 14.01
N PRO A 55 35.71 38.25 13.58
CA PRO A 55 37.08 37.76 13.80
C PRO A 55 37.50 37.86 15.27
N MET A 56 38.11 36.79 15.78
CA MET A 56 38.62 36.70 17.14
C MET A 56 39.84 37.61 17.36
N SER A 57 39.77 38.42 18.41
CA SER A 57 40.93 39.01 19.08
C SER A 57 41.70 37.90 19.81
N ALA A 58 43.02 37.89 19.65
CA ALA A 58 43.91 36.97 20.35
C ALA A 58 44.06 37.40 21.81
N SER A 59 43.45 36.66 22.73
CA SER A 59 43.69 36.77 24.17
C SER A 59 44.60 35.62 24.65
N GLU A 60 45.55 35.99 25.50
CA GLU A 60 46.65 35.22 26.10
C GLU A 60 46.29 33.82 26.65
N PRO A 61 47.27 32.89 26.75
CA PRO A 61 47.00 31.51 27.17
C PRO A 61 46.62 31.47 28.65
N THR A 62 45.34 31.25 28.92
CA THR A 62 44.85 31.00 30.27
C THR A 62 45.26 29.58 30.69
N VAL A 63 46.11 29.48 31.71
CA VAL A 63 46.50 28.21 32.33
C VAL A 63 45.23 27.50 32.85
N ARG A 64 44.86 26.39 32.23
CA ARG A 64 43.77 25.52 32.70
C ARG A 64 44.15 24.96 34.07
N PRO A 65 43.31 25.10 35.12
CA PRO A 65 43.53 24.35 36.36
C PRO A 65 43.43 22.84 36.06
N PRO A 66 44.17 22.00 36.80
CA PRO A 66 44.13 20.56 36.59
C PRO A 66 42.69 20.05 36.71
N ALA A 67 42.25 19.28 35.72
CA ALA A 67 40.92 18.68 35.71
C ALA A 67 40.72 17.89 37.00
N ALA A 68 39.68 18.25 37.76
CA ALA A 68 39.28 17.51 38.95
C ALA A 68 39.17 16.02 38.61
N PRO A 69 39.67 15.11 39.48
CA PRO A 69 39.66 13.69 39.19
C PRO A 69 38.22 13.26 38.93
N ARG A 70 37.94 12.78 37.71
CA ARG A 70 36.66 12.17 37.36
C ARG A 70 36.44 11.03 38.35
N ARG A 71 35.54 11.26 39.31
CA ARG A 71 35.12 10.28 40.30
C ARG A 71 34.62 9.07 39.52
N ARG A 72 35.44 8.02 39.41
CA ARG A 72 35.01 6.73 38.87
C ARG A 72 33.82 6.30 39.72
N MET A 73 32.59 6.41 39.18
CA MET A 73 31.44 5.82 39.84
C MET A 73 31.79 4.36 40.07
N ARG A 74 31.85 3.95 41.34
CA ARG A 74 32.01 2.54 41.68
C ARG A 74 30.81 1.84 41.07
N ALA A 75 31.05 0.94 40.12
CA ALA A 75 29.99 0.09 39.62
C ALA A 75 29.45 -0.69 40.82
N HIS A 76 28.16 -0.50 41.13
CA HIS A 76 27.50 -1.25 42.16
C HIS A 76 27.50 -2.74 41.77
N VAL A 77 27.85 -3.61 42.72
CA VAL A 77 27.70 -5.05 42.56
C VAL A 77 26.32 -5.41 43.09
N TYR A 78 25.42 -5.80 42.19
CA TYR A 78 24.06 -6.18 42.54
C TYR A 78 24.03 -7.65 43.00
N SER A 79 23.20 -7.97 43.99
CA SER A 79 23.09 -9.34 44.55
C SER A 79 22.41 -10.34 43.61
N ARG A 80 21.64 -9.85 42.63
CA ARG A 80 20.97 -10.66 41.60
C ARG A 80 20.57 -9.76 40.41
N PRO A 81 20.31 -10.35 39.22
CA PRO A 81 19.66 -9.62 38.14
C PRO A 81 18.19 -9.28 38.47
N PRO A 82 17.60 -8.26 37.83
CA PRO A 82 16.17 -7.99 37.91
C PRO A 82 15.35 -9.21 37.46
N GLU A 83 14.25 -9.48 38.15
CA GLU A 83 13.26 -10.46 37.70
C GLU A 83 12.46 -9.89 36.51
N PRO A 84 12.40 -10.58 35.36
CA PRO A 84 11.62 -10.12 34.23
C PRO A 84 10.12 -10.29 34.48
N VAL A 85 9.33 -9.26 34.17
CA VAL A 85 7.86 -9.38 34.10
C VAL A 85 7.51 -10.23 32.87
N TYR A 86 6.73 -11.28 33.08
CA TYR A 86 6.20 -12.11 32.00
C TYR A 86 4.97 -11.46 31.37
N PHE A 87 4.94 -11.39 30.03
CA PHE A 87 3.85 -10.81 29.25
C PHE A 87 3.22 -11.92 28.39
N PRO A 88 2.02 -12.43 28.74
CA PRO A 88 1.32 -13.42 27.94
C PRO A 88 1.03 -12.93 26.52
N GLU A 89 0.83 -13.86 25.59
CA GLU A 89 0.58 -13.54 24.18
C GLU A 89 -0.88 -13.37 23.82
N ALA A 90 -1.73 -14.19 24.41
CA ALA A 90 -3.17 -14.25 24.18
C ALA A 90 -3.88 -14.78 25.42
N GLU A 91 -5.20 -14.78 25.36
CA GLU A 91 -6.10 -15.38 26.33
C GLU A 91 -7.15 -16.17 25.54
N GLU A 92 -7.51 -17.38 26.00
CA GLU A 92 -8.49 -18.20 25.31
C GLU A 92 -9.89 -17.69 25.65
N VAL A 93 -10.42 -16.82 24.78
CA VAL A 93 -11.78 -16.31 24.85
C VAL A 93 -12.57 -16.93 23.70
N PRO A 94 -13.78 -17.47 23.93
CA PRO A 94 -14.62 -17.97 22.85
C PRO A 94 -14.94 -16.85 21.85
N GLU A 95 -14.58 -17.06 20.59
CA GLU A 95 -14.90 -16.16 19.48
C GLU A 95 -16.00 -16.78 18.61
N THR A 96 -16.97 -15.97 18.18
CA THR A 96 -17.97 -16.44 17.21
C THR A 96 -17.36 -16.61 15.82
N ASN A 97 -17.86 -17.56 15.03
CA ASN A 97 -17.36 -17.76 13.66
C ASN A 97 -17.54 -16.50 12.79
N ARG A 98 -18.64 -15.75 12.95
CA ARG A 98 -18.87 -14.50 12.19
C ARG A 98 -17.81 -13.44 12.51
N HIS A 99 -17.45 -13.27 13.79
CA HIS A 99 -16.42 -12.32 14.20
C HIS A 99 -15.04 -12.71 13.66
N LEU A 100 -14.69 -14.00 13.74
CA LEU A 100 -13.46 -14.55 13.17
C LEU A 100 -13.34 -14.26 11.66
N GLU A 101 -14.40 -14.51 10.89
CA GLU A 101 -14.42 -14.27 9.44
C GLU A 101 -14.26 -12.77 9.11
N LEU A 102 -15.00 -11.90 9.81
CA LEU A 102 -14.92 -10.44 9.62
C LEU A 102 -13.53 -9.90 9.96
N ARG A 103 -12.97 -10.29 11.11
CA ARG A 103 -11.64 -9.90 11.57
C ARG A 103 -10.56 -10.39 10.60
N THR A 104 -10.65 -11.65 10.17
CA THR A 104 -9.70 -12.25 9.23
C THR A 104 -9.73 -11.52 7.88
N ALA A 105 -10.92 -11.22 7.36
CA ALA A 105 -11.07 -10.46 6.12
C ALA A 105 -10.40 -9.08 6.24
N LEU A 106 -10.68 -8.34 7.32
CA LEU A 106 -10.07 -7.04 7.58
C LEU A 106 -8.53 -7.12 7.63
N TYR A 107 -7.99 -8.05 8.42
CA TYR A 107 -6.54 -8.23 8.54
C TYR A 107 -5.89 -8.55 7.21
N LEU A 108 -6.50 -9.42 6.39
CA LEU A 108 -5.94 -9.81 5.09
C LEU A 108 -5.97 -8.66 4.07
N ILE A 109 -7.04 -7.86 4.06
CA ILE A 109 -7.12 -6.65 3.22
C ILE A 109 -6.02 -5.66 3.62
N LEU A 110 -5.92 -5.33 4.91
CA LEU A 110 -4.91 -4.39 5.39
C LEU A 110 -3.50 -4.91 5.14
N LYS A 111 -3.24 -6.19 5.37
CA LYS A 111 -1.92 -6.80 5.16
C LYS A 111 -1.51 -6.76 3.69
N ARG A 112 -2.43 -7.09 2.77
CA ARG A 112 -2.17 -7.01 1.34
C ARG A 112 -1.72 -5.62 0.92
N GLU A 113 -2.39 -4.59 1.42
CA GLU A 113 -2.17 -3.21 1.01
C GLU A 113 -1.00 -2.53 1.73
N LEU A 114 -0.80 -2.83 3.01
CA LEU A 114 0.09 -2.04 3.87
C LEU A 114 1.35 -2.78 4.31
N ALA A 115 1.50 -4.08 4.05
CA ALA A 115 2.63 -4.86 4.59
C ALA A 115 4.03 -4.33 4.20
N GLN A 116 4.15 -3.58 3.11
CA GLN A 116 5.43 -2.99 2.70
C GLN A 116 5.80 -1.74 3.50
N VAL A 117 4.84 -1.09 4.16
CA VAL A 117 5.02 0.21 4.82
C VAL A 117 4.56 0.24 6.28
N ALA A 118 3.86 -0.80 6.73
CA ALA A 118 3.27 -0.88 8.06
C ALA A 118 3.35 -2.28 8.65
N THR A 119 3.38 -2.35 9.98
CA THR A 119 3.25 -3.58 10.75
C THR A 119 1.82 -3.67 11.27
N LEU A 120 1.27 -4.88 11.25
CA LEU A 120 -0.15 -5.13 11.49
C LEU A 120 -0.28 -6.21 12.54
N GLY A 121 -1.27 -6.05 13.41
CA GLY A 121 -1.75 -7.12 14.27
C GLY A 121 -3.24 -7.30 14.15
N SER A 122 -3.71 -8.42 14.66
CA SER A 122 -5.10 -8.85 14.74
C SER A 122 -5.23 -9.80 15.92
N ASP A 123 -5.90 -9.34 16.97
CA ASP A 123 -6.11 -10.07 18.22
C ASP A 123 -4.80 -10.50 18.92
N GLN A 124 -3.76 -9.66 18.84
CA GLN A 124 -2.57 -9.79 19.68
C GLN A 124 -2.57 -8.72 20.77
N PHE A 125 -2.08 -9.07 21.96
CA PHE A 125 -1.96 -8.09 23.03
C PHE A 125 -1.02 -6.93 22.69
N VAL A 126 -1.55 -5.74 22.93
CA VAL A 126 -0.85 -4.45 22.95
C VAL A 126 -0.67 -4.03 24.40
N TYR A 127 0.59 -3.94 24.84
CA TYR A 127 0.99 -3.52 26.18
C TYR A 127 1.56 -2.09 26.17
N TRP A 128 1.19 -1.29 27.16
CA TRP A 128 1.68 0.09 27.29
C TRP A 128 2.43 0.42 28.59
N ASP A 129 2.45 -0.49 29.55
CA ASP A 129 3.22 -0.35 30.80
C ASP A 129 4.29 -1.46 30.91
N PRO A 130 5.59 -1.12 30.88
CA PRO A 130 6.67 -2.11 31.01
C PRO A 130 6.74 -2.77 32.40
N THR A 131 6.00 -2.24 33.37
CA THR A 131 5.98 -2.73 34.76
C THR A 131 4.77 -3.62 35.06
N SER A 132 3.79 -3.71 34.16
CA SER A 132 2.54 -4.43 34.41
C SER A 132 1.99 -5.16 33.18
N ALA A 133 1.95 -6.49 33.25
CA ALA A 133 1.29 -7.33 32.25
C ALA A 133 -0.24 -7.25 32.27
N LYS A 134 -0.84 -6.49 33.19
CA LYS A 134 -2.30 -6.24 33.20
C LYS A 134 -2.70 -5.04 32.35
N LYS A 135 -1.76 -4.16 32.03
CA LYS A 135 -1.99 -2.97 31.19
C LYS A 135 -1.86 -3.36 29.73
N ARG A 136 -2.92 -4.01 29.24
CA ARG A 136 -3.04 -4.56 27.90
C ARG A 136 -4.45 -4.44 27.33
N LEU A 137 -4.54 -4.49 26.01
CA LEU A 137 -5.76 -4.63 25.21
C LEU A 137 -5.43 -5.47 23.96
N ALA A 138 -6.42 -6.01 23.27
CA ALA A 138 -6.23 -6.77 22.03
C ALA A 138 -7.19 -6.22 20.96
N PRO A 139 -6.72 -5.34 20.05
CA PRO A 139 -7.56 -4.88 18.95
C PRO A 139 -7.82 -6.00 17.95
N ASP A 140 -9.01 -6.04 17.36
CA ASP A 140 -9.32 -6.95 16.25
C ASP A 140 -8.42 -6.70 15.04
N ALA A 141 -8.03 -5.44 14.83
CA ALA A 141 -6.89 -5.08 14.00
C ALA A 141 -6.17 -3.85 14.56
N PHE A 142 -4.86 -3.77 14.34
CA PHE A 142 -4.13 -2.52 14.53
C PHE A 142 -3.05 -2.34 13.48
N VAL A 143 -2.68 -1.08 13.23
CA VAL A 143 -1.65 -0.71 12.25
C VAL A 143 -0.61 0.21 12.87
N ARG A 144 0.67 -0.11 12.69
CA ARG A 144 1.81 0.76 12.97
C ARG A 144 2.51 1.13 11.66
N LEU A 145 2.44 2.39 11.27
CA LEU A 145 3.05 2.92 10.04
C LEU A 145 4.56 3.12 10.19
N GLY A 146 5.26 3.14 9.05
CA GLY A 146 6.69 3.44 8.96
C GLY A 146 7.62 2.24 9.20
N VAL A 147 7.07 1.05 9.47
CA VAL A 147 7.84 -0.18 9.67
C VAL A 147 7.17 -1.31 8.87
N PRO A 148 7.84 -1.93 7.87
CA PRO A 148 7.27 -3.04 7.12
C PRO A 148 6.83 -4.21 8.01
N HIS A 149 5.82 -4.93 7.57
CA HIS A 149 5.21 -6.00 8.34
C HIS A 149 6.19 -7.12 8.65
N ARG A 150 6.15 -7.56 9.91
CA ARG A 150 6.90 -8.69 10.45
C ARG A 150 6.04 -9.42 11.45
N THR A 151 6.39 -10.68 11.71
CA THR A 151 5.76 -11.44 12.78
C THR A 151 6.24 -10.96 14.14
N PHE A 152 5.35 -11.00 15.13
CA PHE A 152 5.65 -10.70 16.53
C PHE A 152 4.71 -11.52 17.43
N ARG A 153 5.12 -11.68 18.68
CA ARG A 153 4.33 -12.42 19.69
C ARG A 153 3.36 -11.50 20.43
N THR A 154 3.87 -10.35 20.88
CA THR A 154 3.11 -9.29 21.55
C THR A 154 3.58 -7.94 21.04
N TRP A 155 2.71 -6.94 21.12
CA TRP A 155 3.09 -5.56 20.82
C TRP A 155 3.36 -4.81 22.12
N LYS A 156 4.52 -4.16 22.22
CA LYS A 156 4.94 -3.37 23.38
C LYS A 156 5.21 -1.95 22.94
N THR A 157 4.37 -1.01 23.35
CA THR A 157 4.44 0.37 22.81
C THR A 157 5.77 1.06 23.15
N TRP A 158 6.38 0.72 24.28
CA TRP A 158 7.72 1.22 24.65
C TRP A 158 8.87 0.66 23.79
N LEU A 159 8.64 -0.41 23.02
CA LEU A 159 9.64 -0.97 22.08
C LEU A 159 9.38 -0.58 20.63
N HIS A 160 8.11 -0.38 20.25
CA HIS A 160 7.71 -0.27 18.84
C HIS A 160 6.92 1.00 18.51
N GLY A 161 6.62 1.81 19.52
CA GLY A 161 5.65 2.90 19.44
C GLY A 161 4.22 2.39 19.58
N ALA A 162 3.30 3.29 19.89
CA ALA A 162 1.88 3.01 19.86
C ALA A 162 1.43 2.74 18.40
N PRO A 163 0.49 1.81 18.17
CA PRO A 163 -0.21 1.71 16.89
C PRO A 163 -0.84 3.05 16.52
N ASP A 164 -0.86 3.36 15.23
CA ASP A 164 -1.46 4.58 14.70
C ASP A 164 -2.99 4.44 14.59
N LEU A 165 -3.46 3.21 14.36
CA LEU A 165 -4.87 2.83 14.21
C LEU A 165 -5.16 1.58 15.04
N GLY A 166 -6.31 1.57 15.72
CA GLY A 166 -6.94 0.38 16.31
C GLY A 166 -8.37 0.20 15.77
N VAL A 167 -8.79 -1.04 15.55
CA VAL A 167 -10.13 -1.39 15.06
C VAL A 167 -10.74 -2.45 15.96
N GLU A 168 -12.02 -2.28 16.26
CA GLU A 168 -12.87 -3.19 17.04
C GLU A 168 -14.11 -3.54 16.23
N ILE A 169 -14.44 -4.83 16.15
CA ILE A 169 -15.62 -5.38 15.51
C ILE A 169 -16.48 -5.98 16.62
N VAL A 170 -17.66 -5.41 16.84
CA VAL A 170 -18.57 -5.87 17.89
C VAL A 170 -19.10 -7.25 17.54
N SER A 171 -19.16 -8.13 18.54
CA SER A 171 -19.68 -9.49 18.43
C SER A 171 -20.86 -9.72 19.38
N GLU A 172 -21.73 -10.68 19.07
CA GLU A 172 -22.85 -11.05 19.96
C GLU A 172 -22.36 -11.62 21.31
N SER A 173 -21.12 -12.12 21.36
CA SER A 173 -20.47 -12.64 22.57
C SER A 173 -19.88 -11.57 23.48
N ASP A 174 -20.05 -10.28 23.16
CA ASP A 174 -19.52 -9.18 23.97
C ASP A 174 -20.30 -9.00 25.30
N GLU A 175 -21.28 -9.87 25.60
CA GLU A 175 -21.93 -9.99 26.90
C GLU A 175 -20.89 -10.31 28.01
N GLY A 176 -20.36 -9.25 28.64
CA GLY A 176 -19.35 -9.33 29.69
C GLY A 176 -18.02 -8.63 29.38
N GLU A 177 -17.88 -8.03 28.19
CA GLU A 177 -16.77 -7.11 27.92
C GLU A 177 -16.82 -5.88 28.86
N PRO A 178 -15.67 -5.24 29.14
CA PRO A 178 -15.65 -3.95 29.80
C PRO A 178 -16.57 -2.96 29.11
N ASP A 179 -17.15 -2.05 29.88
CA ASP A 179 -17.88 -0.93 29.30
C ASP A 179 -16.99 -0.22 28.28
N TRP A 180 -17.59 0.26 27.20
CA TRP A 180 -16.88 0.84 26.07
C TRP A 180 -15.98 2.00 26.50
N ASP A 181 -16.40 2.79 27.49
CA ASP A 181 -15.60 3.85 28.08
C ASP A 181 -14.32 3.33 28.74
N GLU A 182 -14.36 2.17 29.42
CA GLU A 182 -13.16 1.54 29.98
C GLU A 182 -12.21 1.04 28.87
N LYS A 183 -12.78 0.48 27.79
CA LYS A 183 -12.01 0.03 26.64
C LYS A 183 -11.32 1.21 25.95
N LEU A 184 -12.02 2.32 25.74
CA LEU A 184 -11.46 3.57 25.21
C LEU A 184 -10.34 4.14 26.09
N GLU A 185 -10.49 4.09 27.41
CA GLU A 185 -9.44 4.53 28.33
C GLU A 185 -8.15 3.71 28.17
N ARG A 186 -8.27 2.41 27.90
CA ARG A 186 -7.11 1.56 27.57
C ARG A 186 -6.47 1.95 26.24
N TYR A 187 -7.27 2.23 25.22
CA TYR A 187 -6.78 2.73 23.93
C TYR A 187 -6.03 4.07 24.07
N ARG A 188 -6.60 5.00 24.84
CA ARG A 188 -5.96 6.29 25.17
C ARG A 188 -4.64 6.09 25.90
N ALA A 189 -4.63 5.25 26.93
CA ALA A 189 -3.43 4.93 27.70
C ALA A 189 -2.35 4.23 26.86
N ALA A 190 -2.75 3.45 25.84
CA ALA A 190 -1.85 2.84 24.88
C ALA A 190 -1.24 3.83 23.88
N GLY A 191 -1.81 5.04 23.77
CA GLY A 191 -1.37 6.08 22.84
C GLY A 191 -1.82 5.85 21.39
N ILE A 192 -2.86 5.04 21.19
CA ILE A 192 -3.44 4.79 19.86
C ILE A 192 -4.19 6.04 19.40
N ARG A 193 -3.94 6.50 18.17
CA ARG A 193 -4.33 7.84 17.71
C ARG A 193 -5.69 7.90 17.01
N GLU A 194 -6.09 6.81 16.38
CA GLU A 194 -7.40 6.68 15.73
C GLU A 194 -7.97 5.32 16.13
N VAL A 195 -9.21 5.30 16.63
CA VAL A 195 -9.91 4.08 17.03
C VAL A 195 -11.21 3.97 16.26
N VAL A 196 -11.43 2.83 15.60
CA VAL A 196 -12.61 2.57 14.79
C VAL A 196 -13.39 1.44 15.44
N ARG A 197 -14.68 1.67 15.69
CA ARG A 197 -15.61 0.64 16.14
C ARG A 197 -16.61 0.36 15.03
N PHE A 198 -16.70 -0.91 14.64
CA PHE A 198 -17.69 -1.40 13.70
C PHE A 198 -18.68 -2.33 14.40
N HIS A 199 -19.98 -2.05 14.29
CA HIS A 199 -21.03 -2.93 14.80
C HIS A 199 -21.86 -3.45 13.63
N PRO A 200 -21.75 -4.74 13.27
CA PRO A 200 -22.38 -5.25 12.05
C PRO A 200 -23.92 -5.31 12.13
N ASP A 201 -24.50 -5.28 13.33
CA ASP A 201 -25.95 -5.35 13.55
C ASP A 201 -26.58 -3.98 13.86
N ASP A 202 -25.76 -2.95 14.12
CA ASP A 202 -26.22 -1.57 14.24
C ASP A 202 -26.37 -0.95 12.85
N ARG A 203 -27.62 -0.90 12.35
CA ARG A 203 -27.91 -0.35 11.03
C ARG A 203 -27.93 1.18 10.99
N GLU A 204 -28.07 1.85 12.14
CA GLU A 204 -28.14 3.31 12.21
C GLU A 204 -26.74 3.92 12.33
N ARG A 205 -25.88 3.32 13.15
CA ARG A 205 -24.52 3.79 13.43
C ARG A 205 -23.50 2.65 13.37
N PRO A 206 -23.36 1.97 12.22
CA PRO A 206 -22.47 0.81 12.10
C PRO A 206 -21.01 1.17 12.34
N ILE A 207 -20.58 2.42 12.06
CA ILE A 207 -19.22 2.90 12.25
C ILE A 207 -19.21 4.07 13.23
N ARG A 208 -18.31 4.00 14.22
CA ARG A 208 -17.97 5.09 15.13
C ARG A 208 -16.46 5.24 15.17
N ILE A 209 -15.95 6.46 15.20
CA ILE A 209 -14.51 6.74 15.15
C ILE A 209 -14.13 7.74 16.24
N TRP A 210 -13.02 7.50 16.91
CA TRP A 210 -12.42 8.40 17.90
C TRP A 210 -11.03 8.82 17.45
N ASP A 211 -10.74 10.11 17.56
CA ASP A 211 -9.43 10.69 17.27
C ASP A 211 -8.74 11.16 18.54
N ALA A 212 -7.42 11.02 18.57
CA ALA A 212 -6.59 11.58 19.62
C ALA A 212 -6.45 13.10 19.47
N LEU A 213 -7.09 13.85 20.37
CA LEU A 213 -7.07 15.31 20.44
C LEU A 213 -6.64 15.74 21.84
N ASP A 214 -5.54 16.50 21.93
CA ASP A 214 -5.00 17.06 23.18
C ASP A 214 -4.86 16.05 24.35
N GLY A 215 -4.56 14.79 24.02
CA GLY A 215 -4.37 13.71 24.99
C GLY A 215 -5.64 12.95 25.36
N ASP A 216 -6.75 13.20 24.67
CA ASP A 216 -8.01 12.47 24.83
C ASP A 216 -8.48 11.80 23.54
N LEU A 217 -9.35 10.80 23.63
CA LEU A 217 -9.99 10.16 22.46
C LEU A 217 -11.42 10.69 22.31
N VAL A 218 -11.64 11.53 21.30
CA VAL A 218 -12.92 12.22 21.07
C VAL A 218 -13.65 11.58 19.90
N GLU A 219 -14.91 11.19 20.11
CA GLU A 219 -15.74 10.62 19.05
C GLU A 219 -16.08 11.68 17.99
N ARG A 220 -16.00 11.29 16.71
CA ARG A 220 -16.52 12.10 15.60
C ARG A 220 -18.03 12.21 15.66
N ALA A 221 -18.55 13.37 15.27
CA ALA A 221 -19.98 13.61 15.25
C ALA A 221 -20.67 12.73 14.17
N PRO A 222 -21.88 12.19 14.40
CA PRO A 222 -22.58 11.36 13.41
C PRO A 222 -22.89 12.08 12.09
N ASP A 223 -22.99 13.41 12.12
CA ASP A 223 -23.24 14.27 10.98
C ASP A 223 -21.95 14.85 10.37
N ASP A 224 -20.77 14.42 10.85
CA ASP A 224 -19.50 14.79 10.25
C ASP A 224 -19.43 14.24 8.82
N PRO A 225 -19.28 15.12 7.80
CA PRO A 225 -19.20 14.68 6.41
C PRO A 225 -18.01 13.72 6.17
N ASP A 226 -16.95 13.79 6.97
CA ASP A 226 -15.76 12.95 6.92
C ASP A 226 -15.70 11.91 8.06
N LEU A 227 -16.87 11.56 8.65
CA LEU A 227 -16.99 10.53 9.69
C LEU A 227 -16.22 9.25 9.33
N CYS A 228 -16.30 8.79 8.08
CA CYS A 228 -15.67 7.54 7.63
C CYS A 228 -14.23 7.70 7.12
N ALA A 229 -13.61 8.88 7.17
CA ALA A 229 -12.21 9.01 6.81
C ALA A 229 -11.33 8.21 7.79
N CYS A 230 -10.29 7.57 7.29
CA CYS A 230 -9.24 6.96 8.09
C CYS A 230 -8.00 7.84 7.95
N GLU A 231 -7.82 8.77 8.90
CA GLU A 231 -6.74 9.76 8.87
C GLU A 231 -5.37 9.09 8.97
N ALA A 232 -5.27 7.98 9.72
CA ALA A 232 -4.02 7.25 9.82
C ALA A 232 -3.57 6.68 8.47
N LEU A 233 -4.51 6.18 7.65
CA LEU A 233 -4.19 5.46 6.42
C LEU A 233 -4.39 6.27 5.14
N GLY A 234 -5.07 7.42 5.21
CA GLY A 234 -5.49 8.19 4.04
C GLY A 234 -6.48 7.41 3.16
N LEU A 235 -7.41 6.69 3.79
CA LEU A 235 -8.42 5.83 3.16
C LEU A 235 -9.80 6.14 3.74
N TRP A 236 -10.86 5.50 3.24
CA TRP A 236 -12.22 5.65 3.77
C TRP A 236 -12.82 4.31 4.18
N TRP A 237 -13.38 4.26 5.37
CA TRP A 237 -14.17 3.13 5.86
C TRP A 237 -15.51 3.06 5.15
N THR A 238 -15.96 1.84 4.88
CA THR A 238 -17.27 1.61 4.27
C THR A 238 -17.80 0.24 4.69
N VAL A 239 -19.12 0.09 4.66
CA VAL A 239 -19.79 -1.16 4.99
C VAL A 239 -20.34 -1.76 3.72
N VAL A 240 -19.95 -3.00 3.43
CA VAL A 240 -20.40 -3.76 2.27
C VAL A 240 -21.16 -4.99 2.75
N GLU A 241 -22.29 -5.29 2.11
CA GLU A 241 -23.06 -6.50 2.42
C GLU A 241 -22.35 -7.73 1.81
N ASN A 242 -21.91 -8.64 2.66
CA ASN A 242 -21.33 -9.92 2.26
C ASN A 242 -22.40 -11.03 2.33
N PRO A 243 -22.58 -11.85 1.29
CA PRO A 243 -23.62 -12.88 1.26
C PRO A 243 -23.53 -13.95 2.36
N LEU A 244 -22.34 -14.16 2.95
CA LEU A 244 -22.11 -15.21 3.95
C LEU A 244 -22.14 -14.66 5.38
N VAL A 245 -21.52 -13.51 5.63
CA VAL A 245 -21.31 -12.96 6.98
C VAL A 245 -22.10 -11.68 7.27
N GLY A 246 -22.85 -11.19 6.29
CA GLY A 246 -23.65 -9.98 6.38
C GLY A 246 -22.80 -8.70 6.24
N PRO A 247 -23.14 -7.61 6.95
CA PRO A 247 -22.38 -6.37 6.91
C PRO A 247 -20.91 -6.57 7.27
N MET A 248 -20.02 -6.11 6.40
CA MET A 248 -18.57 -6.25 6.53
C MET A 248 -17.89 -4.88 6.41
N LEU A 249 -17.01 -4.57 7.36
CA LEU A 249 -16.16 -3.39 7.30
C LEU A 249 -15.09 -3.57 6.20
N ARG A 250 -15.00 -2.58 5.32
CA ARG A 250 -14.02 -2.49 4.23
C ARG A 250 -13.37 -1.12 4.23
N LEU A 251 -12.27 -1.00 3.48
CA LEU A 251 -11.64 0.28 3.16
C LEU A 251 -11.70 0.55 1.66
N ALA A 252 -11.83 1.81 1.30
CA ALA A 252 -11.80 2.30 -0.07
C ALA A 252 -10.75 3.40 -0.24
N ARG A 253 -10.30 3.59 -1.48
CA ARG A 253 -9.40 4.69 -1.87
C ARG A 253 -10.13 6.00 -2.12
N ASP A 254 -11.44 5.95 -2.29
CA ASP A 254 -12.33 7.09 -2.48
C ASP A 254 -13.35 7.20 -1.35
N ARG A 255 -13.82 8.43 -1.12
CA ARG A 255 -14.80 8.74 -0.10
C ARG A 255 -16.16 8.09 -0.33
N GLU A 256 -16.53 7.84 -1.58
CA GLU A 256 -17.81 7.23 -1.92
C GLU A 256 -17.82 5.71 -1.77
N GLY A 257 -16.68 5.08 -1.45
CA GLY A 257 -16.60 3.65 -1.23
C GLY A 257 -16.65 2.81 -2.52
N ARG A 258 -16.33 3.38 -3.68
CA ARG A 258 -16.43 2.70 -4.99
C ARG A 258 -15.16 1.94 -5.36
N GLU A 259 -14.02 2.45 -4.95
CA GLU A 259 -12.69 1.87 -5.19
C GLU A 259 -12.23 1.14 -3.92
N LEU A 260 -12.89 0.01 -3.64
CA LEU A 260 -12.53 -0.85 -2.51
C LEU A 260 -11.11 -1.38 -2.63
N LEU A 261 -10.41 -1.44 -1.49
CA LEU A 261 -9.24 -2.28 -1.37
C LEU A 261 -9.69 -3.75 -1.53
N PRO A 262 -9.09 -4.51 -2.46
CA PRO A 262 -9.58 -5.84 -2.77
C PRO A 262 -9.24 -6.82 -1.63
N THR A 263 -10.12 -7.79 -1.41
CA THR A 263 -9.74 -9.00 -0.65
C THR A 263 -8.67 -9.78 -1.42
N PRO A 264 -7.93 -10.69 -0.76
CA PRO A 264 -7.03 -11.60 -1.46
C PRO A 264 -7.72 -12.35 -2.62
N ASP A 265 -8.94 -12.84 -2.39
CA ASP A 265 -9.71 -13.59 -3.39
C ASP A 265 -10.14 -12.73 -4.58
N GLU A 266 -10.64 -11.51 -4.32
CA GLU A 266 -10.99 -10.54 -5.38
C GLU A 266 -9.76 -10.16 -6.21
N ALA A 267 -8.61 -9.98 -5.56
CA ALA A 267 -7.36 -9.68 -6.22
C ALA A 267 -6.85 -10.84 -7.09
N GLU A 268 -6.94 -12.06 -6.59
CA GLU A 268 -6.56 -13.25 -7.34
C GLU A 268 -7.48 -13.46 -8.55
N ALA A 269 -8.80 -13.30 -8.37
CA ALA A 269 -9.76 -13.37 -9.46
C ALA A 269 -9.45 -12.34 -10.57
N LYS A 270 -9.16 -11.09 -10.19
CA LYS A 270 -8.76 -10.04 -11.13
C LYS A 270 -7.45 -10.36 -11.85
N ALA A 271 -6.47 -10.93 -11.15
CA ALA A 271 -5.21 -11.34 -11.76
C ALA A 271 -5.41 -12.46 -12.80
N ARG A 272 -6.23 -13.47 -12.46
CA ARG A 272 -6.58 -14.56 -13.39
C ARG A 272 -7.33 -14.06 -14.62
N GLU A 273 -8.26 -13.12 -14.44
CA GLU A 273 -8.98 -12.50 -15.56
C GLU A 273 -8.04 -11.70 -16.47
N ALA A 274 -7.12 -10.93 -15.89
CA ALA A 274 -6.12 -10.18 -16.65
C ALA A 274 -5.17 -11.12 -17.43
N GLU A 275 -4.75 -12.23 -16.83
CA GLU A 275 -3.94 -13.24 -17.49
C GLU A 275 -4.69 -13.91 -18.65
N ALA A 276 -5.97 -14.25 -18.46
CA ALA A 276 -6.80 -14.83 -19.51
C ALA A 276 -6.96 -13.87 -20.71
N LYS A 277 -7.23 -12.58 -20.43
CA LYS A 277 -7.32 -11.53 -21.46
C LYS A 277 -6.00 -11.33 -22.20
N ALA A 278 -4.87 -11.37 -21.48
CA ALA A 278 -3.55 -11.27 -22.09
C ALA A 278 -3.26 -12.46 -23.03
N ARG A 279 -3.59 -13.69 -22.61
CA ARG A 279 -3.45 -14.89 -23.45
C ARG A 279 -4.33 -14.84 -24.70
N GLU A 280 -5.57 -14.36 -24.57
CA GLU A 280 -6.47 -14.20 -25.71
C GLU A 280 -5.95 -13.14 -26.70
N ALA A 281 -5.45 -12.01 -26.20
CA ALA A 281 -4.85 -10.96 -27.02
C ALA A 281 -3.60 -11.48 -27.76
N GLU A 282 -2.74 -12.24 -27.08
CA GLU A 282 -1.56 -12.85 -27.69
C GLU A 282 -1.93 -13.88 -28.77
N ALA A 283 -2.94 -14.72 -28.52
CA ALA A 283 -3.43 -15.68 -29.52
C ALA A 283 -3.95 -14.98 -30.78
N LYS A 284 -4.75 -13.91 -30.61
CA LYS A 284 -5.24 -13.09 -31.73
C LYS A 284 -4.11 -12.40 -32.49
N ALA A 285 -3.09 -11.91 -31.78
CA ALA A 285 -1.92 -11.29 -32.42
C ALA A 285 -1.15 -12.31 -33.26
N ARG A 286 -0.92 -13.53 -32.73
CA ARG A 286 -0.26 -14.63 -33.47
C ARG A 286 -1.07 -15.06 -34.70
N GLU A 287 -2.39 -15.15 -34.57
CA GLU A 287 -3.26 -15.50 -35.71
C GLU A 287 -3.22 -14.40 -36.79
N ALA A 288 -3.26 -13.12 -36.39
CA ALA A 288 -3.15 -12.00 -37.30
C ALA A 288 -1.78 -11.95 -38.01
N GLU A 289 -0.70 -12.22 -37.28
CA GLU A 289 0.66 -12.31 -37.84
C GLU A 289 0.78 -13.46 -38.84
N ALA A 290 0.23 -14.64 -38.51
CA ALA A 290 0.21 -15.79 -39.43
C ALA A 290 -0.55 -15.45 -40.72
N LYS A 291 -1.74 -14.85 -40.61
CA LYS A 291 -2.53 -14.41 -41.77
C LYS A 291 -1.81 -13.35 -42.61
N ALA A 292 -1.14 -12.39 -41.96
CA ALA A 292 -0.35 -11.38 -42.65
C ALA A 292 0.84 -12.00 -43.40
N ARG A 293 1.52 -12.97 -42.79
CA ARG A 293 2.60 -13.72 -43.41
C ARG A 293 2.11 -14.50 -44.63
N GLU A 294 1.01 -15.24 -44.50
CA GLU A 294 0.41 -15.98 -45.63
C GLU A 294 0.00 -15.04 -46.77
N ALA A 295 -0.60 -13.89 -46.45
CA ALA A 295 -0.97 -12.89 -47.46
C ALA A 295 0.26 -12.30 -48.17
N ASN A 296 1.32 -12.00 -47.43
CA ASN A 296 2.59 -11.52 -47.99
C ASN A 296 3.26 -12.57 -48.88
N GLU A 297 3.25 -13.84 -48.46
CA GLU A 297 3.79 -14.95 -49.26
C GLU A 297 3.01 -15.14 -50.57
N LYS A 298 1.67 -15.08 -50.54
CA LYS A 298 0.82 -15.10 -51.74
C LYS A 298 1.11 -13.93 -52.68
N MET A 299 1.16 -12.71 -52.15
CA MET A 299 1.42 -11.51 -52.95
C MET A 299 2.83 -11.52 -53.55
N ALA A 300 3.83 -12.06 -52.84
CA ALA A 300 5.17 -12.25 -53.36
C ALA A 300 5.20 -13.27 -54.51
N ALA A 301 4.46 -14.38 -54.39
CA ALA A 301 4.33 -15.38 -55.44
C ALA A 301 3.65 -14.81 -56.71
N GLU A 302 2.56 -14.07 -56.56
CA GLU A 302 1.87 -13.39 -57.66
C GLU A 302 2.78 -12.38 -58.38
N MET A 303 3.50 -11.56 -57.61
CA MET A 303 4.48 -10.61 -58.16
C MET A 303 5.62 -11.30 -58.92
N ALA A 304 6.07 -12.46 -58.45
CA ALA A 304 7.09 -13.25 -59.14
C ALA A 304 6.55 -13.82 -60.47
N ALA A 305 5.31 -14.33 -60.48
CA ALA A 305 4.66 -14.83 -61.69
C ALA A 305 4.48 -13.72 -62.74
N LEU A 306 3.95 -12.56 -62.34
CA LEU A 306 3.79 -11.40 -63.23
C LEU A 306 5.12 -10.93 -63.81
N ARG A 307 6.19 -10.90 -63.02
CA ARG A 307 7.54 -10.55 -63.51
C ARG A 307 8.03 -11.56 -64.55
N ALA A 308 7.80 -12.85 -64.35
CA ALA A 308 8.19 -13.89 -65.30
C ALA A 308 7.44 -13.74 -66.63
N GLU A 309 6.12 -13.49 -66.60
CA GLU A 309 5.32 -13.25 -67.81
C GLU A 309 5.80 -12.02 -68.59
N LEU A 310 6.07 -10.92 -67.89
CA LEU A 310 6.55 -9.67 -68.49
C LEU A 310 7.92 -9.85 -69.16
N ALA A 311 8.80 -10.67 -68.56
CA ALA A 311 10.08 -11.04 -69.15
C ALA A 311 9.90 -11.88 -70.44
N GLN A 312 8.98 -12.85 -70.43
CA GLN A 312 8.66 -13.64 -71.62
C GLN A 312 8.04 -12.79 -72.75
N ALA A 313 7.13 -11.88 -72.42
CA ALA A 313 6.51 -10.98 -73.38
C ALA A 313 7.54 -10.03 -74.02
N LYS A 314 8.46 -9.48 -73.22
CA LYS A 314 9.57 -8.66 -73.73
C LYS A 314 10.51 -9.46 -74.64
N SER A 315 10.83 -10.70 -74.27
CA SER A 315 11.63 -11.61 -75.11
C SER A 315 10.97 -11.86 -76.47
N LYS A 316 9.70 -12.28 -76.50
CA LYS A 316 8.92 -12.52 -77.73
C LYS A 316 8.80 -11.29 -78.63
N ARG A 317 8.72 -10.09 -78.04
CA ARG A 317 8.65 -8.82 -78.78
C ARG A 317 9.99 -8.41 -79.39
N ARG A 318 11.11 -8.89 -78.82
CA ARG A 318 12.47 -8.66 -79.31
C ARG A 318 12.87 -9.61 -80.43
N THR A 319 12.26 -10.80 -80.51
CA THR A 319 12.47 -11.79 -81.59
C THR A 319 11.60 -11.57 -82.83
N ARG A 320 10.60 -10.68 -82.77
CA ARG A 320 9.69 -10.36 -83.89
C ARG A 320 10.08 -9.10 -84.67
N ARG A 321 11.23 -8.50 -84.37
CA ARG A 321 11.72 -7.25 -84.95
C ARG A 321 13.06 -7.50 -85.61
#